data_AF-A0A6L8ETN7-F1
#
_entry.id   AF-A0A6L8ETN7-F1
#
_cell.length_a   1.000
_cell.length_b   1.000
_cell.length_c   1.000
_cell.angle_alpha   90.00
_cell.angle_beta   90.00
_cell.angle_gamma   90.00
#
_symmetry.space_group_name_H-M   'P 1'
#
loop_
_entity.id
_entity.type
_entity.pdbx_description
1 polymer ?
#
loop_
_entity_poly.entity_id
_entity_poly.type
_entity_poly.pdbx_seq_one_letter_code
_entity_poly.pdbx_strand_id
1 'polypeptide(L)' 'MLGAVIGDLESENYEDAVRNAISLGGDSDTLGAIAGAIAEALHGIPADIKEQAKAPYLAKAPDILELIAEMYDTVGTKI' A
#
# COMPACT_ATOMS: atom_id res chain seq x y z
N MET A 1 17.14 8.34 3.86
CA MET A 1 15.69 8.33 4.08
C MET A 1 15.06 7.02 3.61
N LEU A 2 15.18 6.63 2.33
CA LEU A 2 14.64 5.34 1.84
C LEU A 2 15.19 4.10 2.57
N GLY A 3 16.49 4.07 2.87
CA GLY A 3 17.13 2.94 3.55
C GLY A 3 16.67 2.73 5.01
N ALA A 4 16.10 3.75 5.66
CA ALA A 4 15.52 3.59 6.99
C ALA A 4 14.14 2.94 6.90
N VAL A 5 13.32 3.32 5.92
CA VAL A 5 12.01 2.70 5.67
C VAL A 5 12.18 1.21 5.36
N ILE A 6 13.07 0.84 4.45
CA ILE A 6 13.28 -0.58 4.09
C ILE A 6 13.90 -1.38 5.24
N GLY A 7 14.76 -0.77 6.07
CA GLY A 7 15.39 -1.41 7.22
C GLY A 7 14.49 -1.57 8.46
N ASP A 8 13.52 -0.66 8.66
CA ASP A 8 12.48 -0.76 9.71
C ASP A 8 11.24 -1.55 9.25
N LEU A 9 11.16 -1.91 7.96
CA LEU A 9 10.14 -2.82 7.43
C LEU A 9 10.47 -4.30 7.71
N GLU A 10 11.06 -4.63 8.87
CA GLU A 10 11.01 -5.98 9.44
C GLU A 10 9.57 -6.31 9.87
N SER A 11 8.63 -6.18 8.94
CA SER A 11 7.21 -6.36 9.17
C SER A 11 6.81 -7.79 8.86
N GLU A 12 5.92 -8.33 9.68
CA GLU A 12 5.37 -9.67 9.46
C GLU A 12 4.32 -9.68 8.35
N ASN A 13 3.67 -8.54 8.12
CA ASN A 13 2.59 -8.37 7.15
C ASN A 13 2.42 -6.90 6.72
N TYR A 14 1.56 -6.67 5.72
CA TYR A 14 1.28 -5.36 5.17
C TYR A 14 0.82 -4.32 6.21
N GLU A 15 -0.06 -4.70 7.12
CA GLU A 15 -0.62 -3.75 8.09
C GLU A 15 0.46 -3.33 9.09
N ASP A 16 1.27 -4.27 9.55
CA ASP A 16 2.41 -4.02 10.42
C ASP A 16 3.42 -3.05 9.76
N ALA A 17 3.79 -3.30 8.50
CA ALA A 17 4.62 -2.40 7.70
C ALA A 17 4.09 -0.95 7.67
N VAL A 18 2.81 -0.79 7.33
CA VAL A 18 2.18 0.52 7.20
C VAL A 18 2.05 1.22 8.55
N ARG A 19 1.69 0.48 9.61
CA ARG A 19 1.59 1.02 10.98
C ARG A 19 2.94 1.47 11.52
N ASN A 20 4.00 0.71 11.25
CA ASN A 20 5.36 1.08 11.66
C ASN A 20 5.79 2.35 10.92
N ALA A 21 5.56 2.43 9.61
CA ALA A 21 5.87 3.63 8.83
C ALA A 21 5.14 4.89 9.34
N ILE A 22 3.86 4.77 9.72
CA ILE A 22 3.09 5.88 10.31
C ILE A 22 3.61 6.25 11.71
N SER A 23 4.01 5.25 12.50
CA SER A 23 4.46 5.42 13.89
C SER A 23 5.83 6.11 14.00
N LEU A 24 6.63 6.10 12.94
CA LEU A 24 7.88 6.87 12.85
C LEU A 24 7.65 8.39 12.86
N GLY A 25 6.41 8.83 12.57
CA GLY A 25 6.01 10.24 12.60
C GLY A 25 6.63 11.07 11.48
N GLY A 26 6.39 12.39 11.52
CA GLY A 26 6.80 13.31 10.46
C GLY A 26 5.81 13.33 9.30
N ASP A 27 6.30 13.13 8.07
CA ASP A 27 5.46 13.07 6.87
C ASP A 27 4.93 11.65 6.65
N SER A 28 3.98 11.28 7.51
CA SER A 28 3.36 9.95 7.52
C SER A 28 2.67 9.61 6.21
N ASP A 29 2.18 10.60 5.47
CA ASP A 29 1.51 10.39 4.19
C ASP A 29 2.51 9.91 3.14
N THR A 30 3.66 10.59 3.02
CA THR A 30 4.74 10.18 2.12
C THR A 30 5.35 8.83 2.54
N LEU A 31 5.60 8.65 3.85
CA LEU A 31 6.17 7.40 4.37
C LEU A 31 5.22 6.22 4.18
N GLY A 32 3.93 6.39 4.48
CA GLY A 32 2.91 5.37 4.29
C GLY A 32 2.70 5.00 2.82
N ALA A 33 2.74 5.98 1.92
CA ALA A 33 2.63 5.71 0.47
C ALA A 33 3.80 4.87 -0.05
N ILE A 34 5.03 5.20 0.35
CA ILE A 34 6.24 4.44 -0.07
C ILE A 34 6.26 3.06 0.59
N ALA A 35 6.06 2.99 1.91
CA ALA A 35 6.08 1.75 2.67
C ALA A 35 4.97 0.79 2.20
N GLY A 36 3.76 1.31 1.96
CA GLY A 36 2.63 0.53 1.47
C GLY A 36 2.88 -0.10 0.10
N ALA A 37 3.47 0.64 -0.84
CA ALA A 37 3.81 0.09 -2.16
C ALA A 37 4.86 -1.03 -2.08
N ILE A 38 5.84 -0.88 -1.19
CA ILE A 38 6.86 -1.92 -0.95
C ILE A 38 6.25 -3.13 -0.24
N ALA A 39 5.44 -2.90 0.79
CA ALA A 39 4.80 -3.95 1.57
C ALA A 39 3.79 -4.75 0.75
N GLU A 40 3.07 -4.12 -0.18
CA GLU A 40 2.22 -4.80 -1.16
C GLU A 40 3.01 -5.81 -1.99
N ALA A 41 4.20 -5.43 -2.48
CA ALA A 41 5.03 -6.32 -3.28
C ALA A 41 5.61 -7.50 -2.47
N LEU A 42 5.83 -7.32 -1.16
CA LEU A 42 6.42 -8.34 -0.28
C LEU A 42 5.37 -9.28 0.35
N HIS A 43 4.23 -8.74 0.78
CA HIS A 43 3.24 -9.47 1.59
C HIS A 43 1.87 -9.56 0.93
N GLY A 44 1.59 -8.73 -0.09
CA GLY A 44 0.24 -8.50 -0.60
C GLY A 44 -0.63 -7.68 0.35
N ILE A 45 -1.67 -7.04 -0.18
CA ILE A 45 -2.61 -6.25 0.63
C ILE A 45 -3.78 -7.14 1.09
N PRO A 46 -4.11 -7.19 2.40
CA PRO A 46 -5.31 -7.85 2.92
C PRO A 46 -6.61 -7.36 2.25
N ALA A 47 -7.57 -8.27 2.04
CA ALA A 47 -8.80 -7.98 1.28
C ALA A 47 -9.69 -6.93 1.97
N ASP A 48 -9.77 -6.97 3.29
CA ASP A 48 -10.49 -6.00 4.11
C ASP A 48 -9.89 -4.59 4.01
N ILE A 49 -8.56 -4.47 3.97
CA ILE A 49 -7.87 -3.19 3.75
C ILE A 49 -8.12 -2.70 2.32
N LYS A 50 -8.07 -3.57 1.31
CA LYS A 50 -8.43 -3.21 -0.08
C LYS A 50 -9.86 -2.69 -0.17
N GLU A 51 -10.82 -3.32 0.49
CA GLU A 51 -12.22 -2.90 0.49
C GLU A 51 -12.41 -1.54 1.17
N GLN A 52 -11.78 -1.34 2.33
CA GLN A 52 -11.78 -0.07 3.05
C GLN A 52 -11.12 1.09 2.27
N ALA A 53 -10.14 0.79 1.40
CA ALA A 53 -9.58 1.79 0.50
C ALA A 53 -10.50 2.09 -0.68
N LYS A 54 -11.14 1.06 -1.24
CA LYS A 54 -11.99 1.16 -2.44
C LYS A 54 -13.24 2.00 -2.22
N ALA A 55 -14.04 1.69 -1.20
CA ALA A 55 -15.37 2.27 -1.04
C ALA A 55 -15.40 3.79 -0.75
N PRO A 56 -14.55 4.35 0.14
CA PRO A 56 -14.58 5.78 0.48
C PRO A 56 -13.62 6.66 -0.35
N TYR A 57 -12.50 6.11 -0.84
CA TYR A 57 -11.44 6.92 -1.47
C TYR A 57 -11.37 6.71 -2.98
N LEU A 58 -11.22 5.46 -3.43
CA LEU A 58 -11.04 5.18 -4.85
C LEU A 58 -12.34 5.30 -5.65
N ALA A 59 -13.51 5.15 -5.02
CA ALA A 59 -14.80 5.40 -5.66
C ALA A 59 -14.94 6.84 -6.21
N LYS A 60 -14.14 7.79 -5.72
CA LYS A 60 -14.10 9.18 -6.20
C LYS A 60 -13.13 9.39 -7.38
N ALA A 61 -12.34 8.38 -7.74
CA ALA A 61 -11.34 8.40 -8.80
C ALA A 61 -11.47 7.13 -9.67
N PRO A 62 -12.55 7.02 -10.48
CA PRO A 62 -12.83 5.84 -11.29
C PRO A 62 -11.76 5.58 -12.37
N ASP A 63 -11.16 6.64 -12.90
CA ASP A 63 -10.04 6.59 -13.84
C ASP A 63 -8.79 5.94 -13.23
N ILE A 64 -8.49 6.27 -11.97
CA ILE A 64 -7.37 5.65 -11.24
C ILE A 64 -7.67 4.17 -10.96
N LEU A 65 -8.92 3.82 -10.65
CA LEU A 65 -9.32 2.43 -10.45
C LEU A 65 -9.15 1.58 -11.71
N GLU A 66 -9.56 2.11 -12.87
CA GLU A 66 -9.37 1.45 -14.17
C GLU A 66 -7.89 1.23 -14.46
N LEU A 67 -7.05 2.24 -14.25
CA LEU A 67 -5.61 2.14 -14.44
C LEU A 67 -4.96 1.10 -13.52
N ILE A 68 -5.36 1.08 -12.23
CA ILE A 68 -4.88 0.08 -11.28
C ILE A 68 -5.29 -1.32 -11.74
N ALA A 69 -6.55 -1.52 -12.16
CA ALA A 69 -7.02 -2.81 -12.66
C ALA A 69 -6.20 -3.28 -13.88
N GLU A 70 -5.95 -2.40 -14.85
CA GLU A 70 -5.11 -2.71 -16.01
C GLU A 70 -3.66 -3.07 -15.61
N MET A 71 -3.09 -2.35 -14.65
CA MET A 71 -1.75 -2.63 -14.12
C MET A 71 -1.67 -4.05 -13.56
N TYR A 72 -2.65 -4.45 -12.75
CA TYR A 72 -2.74 -5.77 -12.14
C TYR A 72 -2.93 -6.90 -13.18
N ASP A 73 -3.78 -6.67 -14.18
CA ASP A 73 -3.98 -7.62 -15.29
C ASP A 73 -2.70 -7.82 -16.12
N THR A 74 -1.95 -6.74 -16.36
CA THR A 74 -0.68 -6.78 -17.10
C THR A 74 0.39 -7.61 -16.40
N VAL A 75 0.44 -7.56 -15.07
CA VAL A 75 1.39 -8.35 -14.25
C VAL A 75 0.85 -9.74 -13.89
N GLY A 76 -0.31 -10.15 -14.42
CA GLY A 76 -0.91 -11.47 -14.20
C GLY A 76 -1.44 -11.70 -12.79
N THR A 77 -1.69 -10.65 -12.03
CA THR A 77 -2.14 -10.72 -10.63
C THR A 77 -3.59 -10.24 -10.56
N LYS A 78 -4.56 -11.13 -10.29
CA LYS A 78 -5.98 -10.74 -10.24
C LYS A 78 -6.34 -10.03 -8.93
N ILE A 79 -7.06 -8.91 -9.02
CA ILE A 79 -7.67 -8.19 -7.88
C ILE A 79 -8.97 -8.86 -7.45
#